data_AF-A0A395R591-F1
#
_entry.id   AF-A0A395R591-F1
#
_cell.length_a   1.000
_cell.length_b   1.000
_cell.length_c   1.000
_cell.angle_alpha   90.00
_cell.angle_beta   90.00
_cell.angle_gamma   90.00
#
_symmetry.space_group_name_H-M   'P 1'
#
loop_
_entity.id
_entity.type
_entity.pdbx_description
1 polymer ?
#
loop_
_entity_poly.entity_id
_entity_poly.type
_entity_poly.pdbx_seq_one_letter_code
_entity_poly.pdbx_strand_id
1 'polypeptide(L)'
;MLEKFSSRVKELKEVLVSTPVVHAGAKTIKHADHQLLDIGPTEWLSLLHGASYIITNSFHGVAFAIKFKKNFTFIPHTITNLNNRQLTLLTAAGLTHRTLDDSESLTPDSTSDIDYELHENSINDYIQKSRDFLHSSIDLSAC
;
A
#
# COMPACT_ATOMS: atom_id res chain seq x y z
N MET A 1 16.18 -2.79 8.14
CA MET A 1 14.97 -2.72 7.28
C MET A 1 13.81 -3.51 7.88
N LEU A 2 13.89 -4.85 7.97
CA LEU A 2 12.78 -5.67 8.50
C LEU A 2 12.44 -5.35 9.96
N GLU A 3 13.47 -5.16 10.81
CA GLU A 3 13.27 -4.71 12.20
C GLU A 3 12.54 -3.36 12.27
N LYS A 4 12.97 -2.38 11.46
CA LYS A 4 12.33 -1.06 11.40
C LYS A 4 10.88 -1.15 10.95
N PHE A 5 10.61 -1.93 9.90
CA PHE A 5 9.24 -2.19 9.45
C PHE A 5 8.42 -2.85 10.57
N SER A 6 8.99 -3.83 11.27
CA SER A 6 8.33 -4.49 12.39
C SER A 6 8.04 -3.56 13.56
N SER A 7 8.94 -2.61 13.88
CA SER A 7 8.70 -1.59 14.90
C SER A 7 7.56 -0.66 14.50
N ARG A 8 7.50 -0.21 13.24
CA ARG A 8 6.38 0.61 12.75
C ARG A 8 5.05 -0.15 12.76
N VAL A 9 5.05 -1.45 12.46
CA VAL A 9 3.87 -2.31 12.60
C VAL A 9 3.39 -2.37 14.05
N LYS A 10 4.31 -2.43 15.03
CA LYS A 10 3.96 -2.38 16.45
C LYS A 10 3.22 -1.09 16.80
N GLU A 11 3.77 0.06 16.41
CA GLU A 11 3.16 1.37 16.69
C GLU A 11 1.78 1.51 16.02
N LEU A 12 1.64 1.08 14.76
CA LEU A 12 0.34 1.07 14.07
C LEU A 12 -0.66 0.15 14.75
N LYS A 13 -0.24 -1.01 15.25
CA LYS A 13 -1.10 -1.94 15.99
C LYS A 13 -1.62 -1.33 17.30
N GLU A 14 -0.83 -0.51 17.98
CA GLU A 14 -1.24 0.20 19.18
C GLU A 14 -2.30 1.28 18.88
N VAL A 15 -2.23 1.94 17.71
CA VAL A 15 -3.21 2.93 17.26
C VAL A 15 -4.51 2.28 16.74
N LEU A 16 -4.39 1.20 15.96
CA LEU A 16 -5.50 0.50 15.29
C LEU A 16 -6.24 -0.51 16.20
N VAL A 17 -6.25 -0.27 17.52
CA VAL A 17 -6.72 -1.16 18.60
C VAL A 17 -7.82 -2.15 18.15
N SER A 18 -7.71 -3.42 18.55
CA SER A 18 -8.66 -4.54 18.35
C SER A 18 -8.58 -5.37 17.06
N THR A 19 -7.65 -5.10 16.14
CA THR A 19 -7.46 -5.92 14.91
C THR A 19 -6.20 -6.80 14.97
N PRO A 20 -6.30 -8.13 14.75
CA PRO A 20 -5.12 -9.00 14.58
C PRO A 20 -4.27 -8.60 13.37
N VAL A 21 -2.96 -8.59 13.53
CA VAL A 21 -2.00 -8.32 12.45
C VAL A 21 -1.60 -9.63 11.77
N VAL A 22 -2.03 -9.81 10.53
CA VAL A 22 -1.60 -10.91 9.66
C VAL A 22 -0.49 -10.41 8.74
N HIS A 23 0.70 -10.97 8.88
CA HIS A 23 1.84 -10.65 8.02
C HIS A 23 1.96 -11.67 6.89
N ALA A 24 2.00 -11.16 5.65
CA ALA A 24 2.26 -11.94 4.45
C ALA A 24 3.54 -11.45 3.77
N GLY A 25 4.59 -12.28 3.74
CA GLY A 25 5.86 -11.91 3.11
C GLY A 25 6.94 -12.97 3.23
N ALA A 26 8.09 -12.75 2.59
CA ALA A 26 9.17 -13.76 2.49
C ALA A 26 9.91 -14.05 3.81
N LYS A 27 9.76 -13.19 4.84
CA LYS A 27 10.42 -13.31 6.14
C LYS A 27 9.45 -12.93 7.25
N THR A 28 9.61 -13.52 8.42
CA THR A 28 8.81 -13.22 9.60
C THR A 28 9.11 -11.84 10.18
N ILE A 29 8.11 -11.20 10.79
CA ILE A 29 8.27 -9.98 11.59
C ILE A 29 7.85 -10.23 13.05
N LYS A 30 8.50 -9.58 14.01
CA LYS A 30 8.29 -9.85 15.45
C LYS A 30 6.89 -9.48 15.96
N HIS A 31 6.29 -8.45 15.38
CA HIS A 31 5.07 -7.82 15.91
C HIS A 31 3.77 -8.19 15.17
N ALA A 32 3.80 -9.24 14.35
CA ALA A 32 2.60 -9.83 13.75
C ALA A 32 2.01 -10.92 14.66
N ASP A 33 0.68 -11.04 14.67
CA ASP A 33 -0.04 -12.10 15.39
C ASP A 33 -0.04 -13.41 14.61
N HIS A 34 -0.12 -13.32 13.27
CA HIS A 34 -0.09 -14.46 12.36
C HIS A 34 0.89 -14.20 11.22
N GLN A 35 1.59 -15.24 10.78
CA GLN A 35 2.63 -15.11 9.75
C GLN A 35 2.44 -16.15 8.64
N LEU A 36 2.36 -15.65 7.41
CA LEU A 36 2.10 -16.42 6.22
C LEU A 36 3.26 -16.18 5.24
N LEU A 37 4.15 -17.16 5.12
CA LEU A 37 5.39 -17.03 4.34
C LEU A 37 5.30 -17.65 2.94
N ASP A 38 4.37 -18.58 2.75
CA ASP A 38 4.23 -19.39 1.53
C ASP A 38 2.75 -19.41 1.13
N ILE A 39 2.27 -18.28 0.63
CA ILE A 39 0.89 -18.13 0.15
C ILE A 39 0.88 -17.73 -1.31
N GLY A 40 -0.12 -18.25 -2.03
CA GLY A 40 -0.33 -17.95 -3.43
C GLY A 40 -0.94 -16.57 -3.67
N PRO A 41 -0.95 -16.09 -4.93
CA PRO A 41 -1.54 -14.80 -5.29
C PRO A 41 -3.01 -14.67 -4.88
N THR A 42 -3.80 -15.74 -4.99
CA THR A 42 -5.22 -15.73 -4.61
C THR A 42 -5.39 -15.47 -3.12
N GLU A 43 -4.67 -16.21 -2.28
CA GLU A 43 -4.72 -16.06 -0.81
C GLU A 43 -4.23 -14.67 -0.40
N TRP A 44 -3.13 -14.20 -1.01
CA TRP A 44 -2.60 -12.87 -0.76
C TRP A 44 -3.62 -11.76 -1.10
N LEU A 45 -4.32 -11.88 -2.24
CA LEU A 45 -5.37 -10.93 -2.62
C LEU A 45 -6.59 -11.00 -1.69
N SER A 46 -6.99 -12.21 -1.27
CA SER A 46 -8.07 -12.40 -0.31
C SER A 46 -7.77 -11.71 1.03
N LEU A 47 -6.52 -11.77 1.51
CA LEU A 47 -6.10 -11.08 2.73
C LEU A 47 -6.24 -9.55 2.58
N LEU A 48 -5.74 -8.97 1.48
CA LEU A 48 -5.85 -7.52 1.25
C LEU A 48 -7.31 -7.07 1.08
N HIS A 49 -8.12 -7.85 0.37
CA HIS A 49 -9.54 -7.55 0.17
C HIS A 49 -10.34 -7.64 1.49
N GLY A 50 -9.99 -8.59 2.36
CA GLY A 50 -10.63 -8.78 3.67
C GLY A 50 -10.12 -7.85 4.76
N ALA A 51 -8.96 -7.22 4.59
CA ALA A 51 -8.35 -6.35 5.59
C ALA A 51 -9.21 -5.09 5.86
N SER A 52 -9.26 -4.67 7.12
CA SER A 52 -9.75 -3.36 7.53
C SER A 52 -8.71 -2.26 7.30
N TYR A 53 -7.42 -2.62 7.40
CA TYR A 53 -6.29 -1.72 7.20
C TYR A 53 -5.09 -2.47 6.61
N ILE A 54 -4.36 -1.85 5.68
CA ILE A 54 -3.18 -2.44 5.04
C ILE A 54 -1.91 -1.70 5.47
N ILE A 55 -0.90 -2.43 5.95
CA ILE A 55 0.43 -1.89 6.21
C ILE A 55 1.39 -2.49 5.20
N THR A 56 2.05 -1.66 4.39
CA THR A 56 2.89 -2.18 3.31
C THR A 56 4.10 -1.31 3.01
N ASN A 57 5.18 -1.93 2.54
CA ASN A 57 6.32 -1.25 1.91
C ASN A 57 6.44 -1.58 0.41
N SER A 58 5.48 -2.34 -0.13
CA SER A 58 5.53 -2.88 -1.48
C SER A 58 4.68 -2.07 -2.44
N PHE A 59 5.10 -2.03 -3.71
CA PHE A 59 4.28 -1.46 -4.78
C PHE A 59 2.90 -2.10 -4.90
N HIS A 60 2.84 -3.43 -4.93
CA HIS A 60 1.56 -4.14 -5.09
C HIS A 60 0.63 -3.91 -3.90
N GLY A 61 1.16 -3.87 -2.67
CA GLY A 61 0.36 -3.54 -1.49
C GLY A 61 -0.32 -2.17 -1.61
N VAL A 62 0.42 -1.14 -2.07
CA VAL A 62 -0.15 0.19 -2.32
C VAL A 62 -1.20 0.13 -3.43
N ALA A 63 -0.87 -0.48 -4.56
CA ALA A 63 -1.77 -0.56 -5.71
C ALA A 63 -3.08 -1.28 -5.39
N PHE A 64 -3.01 -2.40 -4.66
CA PHE A 64 -4.20 -3.16 -4.27
C PHE A 64 -4.98 -2.50 -3.13
N ALA A 65 -4.32 -1.79 -2.20
CA ALA A 65 -5.02 -0.97 -1.22
C ALA A 65 -5.89 0.09 -1.91
N ILE A 66 -5.33 0.81 -2.90
CA ILE A 66 -6.07 1.77 -3.72
C ILE A 66 -7.20 1.08 -4.50
N LYS A 67 -6.90 -0.02 -5.20
CA LYS A 67 -7.89 -0.76 -6.01
C LYS A 67 -9.09 -1.24 -5.19
N PHE A 68 -8.85 -1.72 -3.98
CA PHE A 68 -9.88 -2.23 -3.07
C PHE A 68 -10.47 -1.17 -2.15
N LYS A 69 -10.10 0.11 -2.35
CA LYS A 69 -10.52 1.26 -1.53
C LYS A 69 -10.32 1.01 -0.03
N LYS A 70 -9.12 0.54 0.36
CA LYS A 70 -8.75 0.20 1.74
C LYS A 70 -7.92 1.30 2.38
N ASN A 71 -8.17 1.58 3.65
CA ASN A 71 -7.24 2.37 4.45
C ASN A 71 -5.88 1.69 4.54
N PHE A 72 -4.80 2.46 4.42
CA PHE A 72 -3.46 1.88 4.42
C PHE A 72 -2.37 2.85 4.87
N THR A 73 -1.23 2.32 5.31
CA THR A 73 0.01 3.07 5.51
C THR A 73 1.10 2.48 4.63
N PHE A 74 1.75 3.35 3.87
CA PHE A 74 2.99 3.02 3.18
C PHE A 74 4.18 3.32 4.11
N ILE A 75 4.98 2.29 4.42
CA ILE A 75 6.22 2.43 5.18
C ILE A 75 7.40 2.40 4.20
N PRO A 76 8.12 3.51 4.01
CA PRO A 76 9.27 3.55 3.10
C PRO A 76 10.35 2.54 3.48
N HIS A 77 10.92 1.94 2.45
CA HIS A 77 12.13 1.16 2.55
C HIS A 77 13.31 2.07 2.94
N THR A 78 14.26 1.55 3.71
CA THR A 78 15.47 2.31 4.11
C THR A 78 16.43 2.60 2.94
N ILE A 79 16.17 2.00 1.78
CA ILE A 79 16.94 2.18 0.56
C ILE A 79 16.07 3.02 -0.38
N THR A 80 16.39 4.30 -0.53
CA THR A 80 15.49 5.31 -1.12
C THR A 80 15.02 4.96 -2.53
N ASN A 81 15.90 4.44 -3.39
CA ASN A 81 15.53 4.10 -4.78
C ASN A 81 14.53 2.94 -4.88
N LEU A 82 14.35 2.13 -3.83
CA LEU A 82 13.33 1.08 -3.78
C LEU A 82 11.91 1.61 -3.47
N ASN A 83 11.79 2.91 -3.16
CA ASN A 83 10.51 3.56 -2.87
C ASN A 83 9.90 4.26 -4.08
N ASN A 84 10.67 4.47 -5.15
CA ASN A 84 10.29 5.32 -6.28
C ASN A 84 8.94 4.92 -6.89
N ARG A 85 8.69 3.62 -7.07
CA ARG A 85 7.45 3.13 -7.70
C ARG A 85 6.22 3.44 -6.84
N GLN A 86 6.35 3.27 -5.54
CA GLN A 86 5.32 3.52 -4.54
C GLN A 86 5.03 5.01 -4.47
N LEU A 87 6.08 5.83 -4.35
CA LEU A 87 5.95 7.29 -4.28
C LEU A 87 5.37 7.87 -5.58
N THR A 88 5.79 7.40 -6.75
CA THR A 88 5.19 7.82 -8.04
C THR A 88 3.69 7.50 -8.08
N LEU A 89 3.29 6.30 -7.64
CA LEU A 89 1.88 5.91 -7.60
C LEU A 89 1.08 6.75 -6.58
N LEU A 90 1.62 6.97 -5.38
CA LEU A 90 0.96 7.79 -4.36
C LEU A 90 0.79 9.24 -4.81
N THR A 91 1.82 9.82 -5.44
CA THR A 91 1.73 11.16 -6.03
C THR A 91 0.68 11.22 -7.13
N ALA A 92 0.67 10.25 -8.05
CA ALA A 92 -0.31 10.20 -9.13
C ALA A 92 -1.75 10.05 -8.61
N ALA A 93 -1.95 9.31 -7.51
CA ALA A 93 -3.25 9.12 -6.88
C ALA A 93 -3.66 10.25 -5.92
N GLY A 94 -2.75 11.18 -5.58
CA GLY A 94 -3.00 12.22 -4.56
C GLY A 94 -2.98 11.70 -3.12
N LEU A 95 -2.35 10.54 -2.88
CA LEU A 95 -2.34 9.82 -1.59
C LEU A 95 -0.97 9.87 -0.88
N THR A 96 -0.14 10.87 -1.16
CA THR A 96 1.21 10.98 -0.55
C THR A 96 1.19 11.04 0.97
N HIS A 97 0.12 11.58 1.56
CA HIS A 97 -0.12 11.64 3.00
C HIS A 97 -0.24 10.27 3.68
N ARG A 98 -0.35 9.17 2.90
CA ARG A 98 -0.30 7.80 3.43
C ARG A 98 1.12 7.28 3.66
N THR A 99 2.14 8.05 3.32
CA THR A 99 3.55 7.74 3.56
C THR A 99 3.89 8.07 5.01
N LEU A 100 4.38 7.09 5.76
CA LEU A 100 4.83 7.31 7.13
C LEU A 100 6.32 7.63 7.14
N ASP A 101 6.66 8.90 7.35
CA ASP A 101 8.06 9.35 7.40
C ASP A 101 8.74 8.97 8.73
N ASP A 102 10.06 8.80 8.72
CA ASP A 102 10.81 8.32 9.88
C ASP A 102 10.75 9.22 11.12
N SER A 103 10.59 10.52 10.90
CA SER A 103 10.49 11.53 11.95
C SER A 103 9.09 11.64 12.55
N GLU A 104 8.08 11.05 11.92
CA GLU A 104 6.69 11.22 12.33
C GLU A 104 6.31 10.26 13.44
N SER A 105 5.72 10.83 14.49
CA SER A 105 5.01 10.05 15.52
C SER A 105 3.64 9.69 14.98
N LEU A 106 3.24 8.43 15.15
CA LEU A 106 1.91 7.98 14.78
C LEU A 106 0.86 8.57 15.72
N THR A 107 -0.08 9.31 15.16
CA THR A 107 -1.28 9.77 15.86
C THR A 107 -2.48 8.95 15.38
N PRO A 108 -3.60 8.94 16.10
CA PRO A 108 -4.85 8.38 15.60
C PRO A 108 -5.23 8.94 14.20
N ASP A 109 -4.97 10.23 13.98
CA ASP A 109 -5.22 10.91 12.70
C ASP A 109 -4.35 10.37 11.56
N SER A 110 -3.15 9.86 11.85
CA SER A 110 -2.27 9.20 10.86
C SER A 110 -2.90 7.95 10.23
N THR A 111 -3.95 7.41 10.86
CA THR A 111 -4.69 6.23 10.40
C THR A 111 -6.13 6.53 9.99
N SER A 112 -6.48 7.81 9.85
CA SER A 112 -7.81 8.27 9.44
C SER A 112 -8.28 7.62 8.13
N ASP A 113 -9.61 7.55 7.98
CA ASP A 113 -10.22 6.98 6.78
C ASP A 113 -9.88 7.81 5.53
N ILE A 114 -9.61 7.11 4.43
CA ILE A 114 -9.36 7.72 3.12
C ILE A 114 -10.72 7.98 2.46
N ASP A 115 -11.00 9.25 2.19
CA ASP A 115 -12.09 9.63 1.30
C ASP A 115 -11.66 9.44 -0.16
N TYR A 116 -11.97 8.27 -0.71
CA TYR A 116 -11.62 7.94 -2.09
C TYR A 116 -12.35 8.78 -3.13
N GLU A 117 -13.47 9.43 -2.79
CA GLU A 117 -14.18 10.30 -3.73
C GLU A 117 -13.32 11.51 -4.09
N LEU A 118 -12.57 12.06 -3.12
CA LEU A 118 -11.63 13.17 -3.34
C LEU A 118 -10.45 12.80 -4.25
N HIS A 119 -10.15 11.50 -4.37
CA HIS A 119 -9.03 10.97 -5.16
C HIS A 119 -9.48 10.25 -6.43
N GLU A 120 -10.78 10.18 -6.71
CA GLU A 120 -11.30 9.38 -7.82
C GLU A 120 -10.84 9.93 -9.18
N ASN A 121 -10.81 11.26 -9.32
CA ASN A 121 -10.34 11.92 -10.54
C ASN A 121 -8.86 11.64 -10.82
N SER A 122 -7.97 11.82 -9.83
CA SER A 122 -6.53 11.58 -10.00
C SER A 122 -6.22 10.11 -10.33
N ILE A 123 -6.92 9.19 -9.66
CA ILE A 123 -6.79 7.75 -9.92
C ILE A 123 -7.28 7.41 -11.33
N ASN A 124 -8.47 7.89 -11.73
CA ASN A 124 -9.04 7.60 -13.04
C ASN A 124 -8.24 8.21 -14.18
N ASP A 125 -7.71 9.43 -14.02
CA ASP A 125 -6.82 10.06 -14.98
C ASP A 125 -5.56 9.23 -15.20
N TYR A 126 -4.97 8.68 -14.13
CA TYR A 126 -3.78 7.84 -14.23
C TYR A 126 -4.07 6.50 -14.91
N ILE A 127 -5.22 5.89 -14.61
CA ILE A 127 -5.71 4.68 -15.29
C ILE A 127 -5.95 4.96 -16.78
N GLN A 128 -6.56 6.10 -17.11
CA GLN A 128 -6.85 6.46 -18.49
C GLN A 128 -5.57 6.66 -19.30
N LYS A 129 -4.58 7.38 -18.76
CA LYS A 129 -3.25 7.51 -19.39
C LYS A 129 -2.60 6.15 -19.66
N SER A 130 -2.73 5.21 -18.74
CA SER A 130 -2.22 3.83 -18.93
C SER A 130 -2.96 3.12 -20.07
N ARG A 131 -4.29 3.23 -20.14
CA ARG A 131 -5.09 2.66 -21.23
C ARG A 131 -4.73 3.28 -22.57
N ASP A 132 -4.63 4.60 -22.64
CA ASP A 132 -4.28 5.33 -23.88
C ASP A 132 -2.90 4.92 -24.40
N PHE A 133 -1.93 4.78 -23.48
CA PHE A 133 -0.61 4.25 -23.82
C PHE A 133 -0.68 2.83 -24.38
N LEU A 134 -1.42 1.92 -23.74
CA LEU A 134 -1.56 0.54 -24.21
C LEU A 134 -2.27 0.48 -25.56
N HIS A 135 -3.34 1.24 -25.76
CA HIS A 135 -4.04 1.33 -27.03
C HIS A 135 -3.12 1.85 -28.14
N SER A 136 -2.47 2.99 -27.93
CA SER A 136 -1.53 3.55 -28.93
C SER A 136 -0.32 2.67 -29.23
N SER A 137 0.11 1.83 -28.28
CA SER A 137 1.27 0.95 -28.44
C SER A 137 0.95 -0.40 -29.08
N ILE A 138 -0.29 -0.87 -28.95
CA ILE A 138 -0.72 -2.19 -29.43
C ILE A 138 -1.52 -2.08 -30.74
N ASP A 139 -2.12 -0.93 -31.03
CA ASP A 139 -2.90 -0.74 -32.25
C ASP A 139 -1.99 -0.68 -33.48
N LEU A 140 -1.86 -1.84 -34.15
CA LEU A 140 -1.07 -2.04 -35.36
C LEU A 140 -1.75 -1.48 -36.63
N SER A 141 -2.96 -0.90 -36.51
CA SER A 141 -3.67 -0.31 -37.65
C SER A 141 -3.08 1.03 -38.12
N ALA A 142 -2.06 1.55 -37.43
CA ALA A 142 -1.30 2.74 -37.80
C ALA A 142 -0.03 2.46 -38.63
N CYS A 143 0.14 1.24 -39.17
CA CYS A 143 1.23 0.88 -40.08
C CYS A 143 0.72 0.66 -41.51
#